data_AF-A0A7S1GRS0-F1
#
_entry.id   AF-A0A7S1GRS0-F1
#
_cell.length_a   1.000
_cell.length_b   1.000
_cell.length_c   1.000
_cell.angle_alpha   90.00
_cell.angle_beta   90.00
_cell.angle_gamma   90.00
#
_symmetry.space_group_name_H-M   'P 1'
#
loop_
_entity.id
_entity.type
_entity.pdbx_description
1 polymer ?
#
loop_
_entity_poly.entity_id
_entity_poly.type
_entity_poly.pdbx_seq_one_letter_code
_entity_poly.pdbx_strand_id
1 'polypeptide(L)'
;MSVVPIPWRHDKNYDIKDYVWNGGTYKVEYEAAPNISTVIMAVNDGALANSHTGLVNEKLSVPTYNPILDRCSDPGAGAFSDYVDYSFMSARAVGAGEELFVEYGDQWFEDRAQFADVPLSNNFIAANRVAASLWQLTALDGGLNAGQTEDLMSTIRESFVGEHRTKMALSQIEQIDDLKVVLERNGTAQATVKKRSQEWFDKHGQCLDHIYVKASTIPQAGNGAFARRFLPEGTTIISSPLVATYGRELFEVDPASSPDGINPTMLFLNYQLFHPNSSVYFFPINHALMINHNSARRENGQTPNARLRWSSRSKKALFYLARPLEDLKEEHYSTMVLDFVATRDIQVDEEVFIDYGIEWENAWYKHVAEFKSPCMPGQKKKSSKFVKSMNRQKFETTYHQWSDDHFTVCNDDSTVKWLRLLGEASPGLKDAVVAPYHGITKDHLGFNISYPTSRRRPCLILNSFPEHLAFDVMLFATGDTFESHDFQLLKRIPSLRAENIEFIDKPFRSDMFWPGAFRHAMKIPDDVFPVHWKDVVD
;
A
#
# COMPACT_ATOMS: atom_id res chain seq x y z
N MET A 1 8.34 4.05 -6.17
CA MET A 1 8.44 3.26 -4.92
C MET A 1 8.08 1.82 -5.20
N SER A 2 8.40 0.91 -4.29
CA SER A 2 7.86 -0.46 -4.31
C SER A 2 6.74 -0.60 -3.28
N VAL A 3 5.75 -1.44 -3.58
CA VAL A 3 4.64 -1.77 -2.68
C VAL A 3 4.85 -3.18 -2.15
N VAL A 4 4.74 -3.42 -0.85
CA VAL A 4 4.94 -4.76 -0.28
C VAL A 4 3.57 -5.40 -0.04
N PRO A 5 3.19 -6.44 -0.80
CA PRO A 5 1.95 -7.16 -0.55
C PRO A 5 2.05 -7.99 0.73
N ILE A 6 0.99 -7.95 1.54
CA ILE A 6 0.86 -8.70 2.79
C ILE A 6 -0.49 -9.44 2.76
N PRO A 7 -0.48 -10.78 2.79
CA PRO A 7 -1.67 -11.57 3.13
C PRO A 7 -2.19 -11.15 4.52
N TRP A 8 -3.35 -10.50 4.56
CA TRP A 8 -3.90 -9.92 5.79
C TRP A 8 -4.46 -11.00 6.70
N ARG A 9 -4.10 -10.92 7.99
CA ARG A 9 -4.63 -11.79 9.04
C ARG A 9 -5.45 -10.96 10.01
N HIS A 10 -6.77 -11.19 10.03
CA HIS A 10 -7.71 -10.42 10.86
C HIS A 10 -7.62 -10.74 12.36
N ASP A 11 -6.96 -11.83 12.74
CA ASP A 11 -6.94 -12.39 14.10
C ASP A 11 -5.81 -11.85 14.99
N LYS A 12 -4.85 -11.10 14.43
CA LYS A 12 -3.68 -10.60 15.15
C LYS A 12 -3.73 -9.08 15.29
N ASN A 13 -3.57 -8.60 16.53
CA ASN A 13 -3.47 -7.16 16.84
C ASN A 13 -2.14 -6.62 16.33
N TYR A 14 -2.14 -6.10 15.10
CA TYR A 14 -0.99 -5.42 14.53
C TYR A 14 -1.13 -3.90 14.65
N ASP A 15 -0.07 -3.22 15.10
CA ASP A 15 0.05 -1.77 14.94
C ASP A 15 0.11 -1.36 13.46
N ILE A 16 0.43 -2.30 12.57
CA ILE A 16 0.44 -2.10 11.12
C ILE A 16 -0.96 -1.86 10.53
N LYS A 17 -2.03 -2.20 11.25
CA LYS A 17 -3.41 -2.18 10.73
C LYS A 17 -3.88 -0.81 10.23
N ASP A 18 -3.33 0.25 10.82
CA ASP A 18 -3.67 1.62 10.45
C ASP A 18 -2.76 2.18 9.34
N TYR A 19 -1.78 1.39 8.88
CA TYR A 19 -0.82 1.74 7.82
C TYR A 19 -0.94 0.88 6.56
N VAL A 20 -1.89 -0.07 6.55
CA VAL A 20 -2.14 -0.94 5.39
C VAL A 20 -3.28 -0.41 4.53
N TRP A 21 -3.19 -0.67 3.22
CA TRP A 21 -4.22 -0.30 2.25
C TRP A 21 -4.79 -1.52 1.55
N ASN A 22 -6.04 -1.40 1.09
CA ASN A 22 -6.73 -2.49 0.38
C ASN A 22 -5.99 -2.86 -0.92
N GLY A 23 -5.59 -4.12 -1.07
CA GLY A 23 -4.81 -4.55 -2.23
C GLY A 23 -5.53 -4.42 -3.58
N GLY A 24 -6.87 -4.52 -3.60
CA GLY A 24 -7.68 -4.35 -4.81
C GLY A 24 -7.61 -2.94 -5.39
N THR A 25 -7.50 -1.92 -4.54
CA THR A 25 -7.25 -0.52 -4.99
C THR A 25 -5.91 -0.41 -5.74
N TYR A 26 -4.96 -1.28 -5.44
CA TYR A 26 -3.58 -1.26 -5.95
C TYR A 26 -3.30 -2.36 -6.97
N LYS A 27 -4.31 -3.10 -7.43
CA LYS A 27 -4.17 -4.22 -8.38
C LYS A 27 -3.23 -5.34 -7.89
N VAL A 28 -3.14 -5.55 -6.58
CA VAL A 28 -2.32 -6.61 -5.96
C VAL A 28 -3.16 -7.76 -5.40
N GLU A 29 -4.46 -7.80 -5.66
CA GLU A 29 -5.44 -8.69 -5.03
C GLU A 29 -5.16 -10.19 -5.23
N TYR A 30 -4.38 -10.57 -6.25
CA TYR A 30 -4.10 -11.96 -6.62
C TYR A 30 -2.81 -12.55 -6.02
N GLU A 31 -2.21 -11.85 -5.06
CA GLU A 31 -1.02 -12.35 -4.37
C GLU A 31 -1.36 -13.40 -3.29
N ALA A 32 -2.54 -13.33 -2.68
CA ALA A 32 -2.96 -14.24 -1.62
C ALA A 32 -4.09 -15.20 -2.04
N ALA A 33 -4.31 -16.24 -1.21
CA ALA A 33 -5.43 -17.17 -1.39
C ALA A 33 -6.78 -16.45 -1.40
N PRO A 34 -7.80 -17.07 -1.99
CA PRO A 34 -9.10 -16.45 -2.15
C PRO A 34 -9.75 -15.94 -0.86
N ASN A 35 -9.61 -16.66 0.24
CA ASN A 35 -10.23 -16.24 1.50
C ASN A 35 -9.31 -15.33 2.33
N ILE A 36 -8.20 -14.87 1.76
CA ILE A 36 -7.28 -13.94 2.40
C ILE A 36 -7.30 -12.63 1.64
N SER A 37 -7.69 -11.55 2.33
CA SER A 37 -7.52 -10.21 1.80
C SER A 37 -6.04 -9.91 1.60
N THR A 38 -5.64 -9.51 0.40
CA THR A 38 -4.32 -8.91 0.23
C THR A 38 -4.42 -7.44 0.65
N VAL A 39 -3.56 -7.03 1.57
CA VAL A 39 -3.31 -5.61 1.83
C VAL A 39 -1.90 -5.24 1.40
N ILE A 40 -1.61 -3.96 1.41
CA ILE A 40 -0.29 -3.47 1.08
C ILE A 40 0.23 -2.48 2.11
N MET A 41 1.56 -2.40 2.21
CA MET A 41 2.22 -1.26 2.84
C MET A 41 2.49 -0.17 1.82
N ALA A 42 1.66 0.87 1.85
CA ALA A 42 1.84 2.08 1.07
C ALA A 42 2.72 3.06 1.84
N VAL A 43 4.02 3.06 1.54
CA VAL A 43 4.99 3.92 2.22
C VAL A 43 5.03 5.35 1.67
N ASN A 44 5.81 6.21 2.32
CA ASN A 44 5.83 7.67 2.12
C ASN A 44 4.45 8.24 2.38
N ASP A 45 3.84 8.95 1.44
CA ASP A 45 2.62 9.72 1.72
C ASP A 45 1.45 8.82 2.12
N GLY A 46 1.46 7.53 1.73
CA GLY A 46 0.46 6.54 2.15
C GLY A 46 0.52 6.18 3.65
N ALA A 47 1.62 6.51 4.31
CA ALA A 47 1.84 6.27 5.74
C ALA A 47 2.22 7.55 6.52
N LEU A 48 2.66 8.61 5.82
CA LEU A 48 3.15 9.86 6.40
C LEU A 48 2.17 11.02 6.24
N ALA A 49 1.39 11.05 5.15
CA ALA A 49 0.42 12.12 4.94
C ALA A 49 -0.86 11.81 5.73
N ASN A 50 -1.45 12.85 6.29
CA ASN A 50 -2.76 12.77 6.94
C ASN A 50 -3.86 12.69 5.88
N SER A 51 -5.08 12.36 6.32
CA SER A 51 -6.27 12.50 5.50
C SER A 51 -7.09 13.70 5.94
N HIS A 52 -7.64 14.41 4.96
CA HIS A 52 -8.64 15.46 5.18
C HIS A 52 -9.73 15.30 4.13
N THR A 53 -10.90 14.84 4.56
CA THR A 53 -12.04 14.45 3.71
C THR A 53 -12.50 15.57 2.76
N GLY A 54 -12.33 16.84 3.15
CA GLY A 54 -12.63 18.00 2.31
C GLY A 54 -11.46 18.60 1.51
N LEU A 55 -10.21 18.14 1.67
CA LEU A 55 -9.00 18.78 1.11
C LEU A 55 -8.02 17.81 0.44
N VAL A 56 -8.46 16.60 0.08
CA VAL A 56 -7.62 15.63 -0.64
C VAL A 56 -6.95 16.32 -1.83
N ASN A 57 -5.61 16.41 -1.76
CA ASN A 57 -4.79 17.10 -2.75
C ASN A 57 -3.68 16.20 -3.29
N GLU A 58 -3.69 14.92 -2.91
CA GLU A 58 -2.83 13.89 -3.47
C GLU A 58 -3.67 12.82 -4.18
N LYS A 59 -3.14 12.37 -5.30
CA LYS A 59 -3.65 11.25 -6.08
C LYS A 59 -2.63 10.15 -6.07
N LEU A 60 -3.14 8.97 -5.80
CA LEU A 60 -2.39 7.74 -5.81
C LEU A 60 -2.14 7.26 -7.24
N SER A 61 -0.91 6.85 -7.56
CA SER A 61 -0.63 6.06 -8.76
C SER A 61 -0.86 4.56 -8.47
N VAL A 62 -1.27 3.82 -9.49
CA VAL A 62 -1.38 2.37 -9.39
C VAL A 62 0.01 1.78 -9.61
N PRO A 63 0.53 0.91 -8.71
CA PRO A 63 1.82 0.27 -8.91
C PRO A 63 1.83 -0.56 -10.20
N THR A 64 3.00 -0.63 -10.82
CA THR A 64 3.24 -1.49 -11.96
C THR A 64 3.79 -2.83 -11.49
N TYR A 65 3.12 -3.92 -11.83
CA TYR A 65 3.66 -5.26 -11.64
C TYR A 65 4.79 -5.52 -12.64
N ASN A 66 6.02 -5.67 -12.17
CA ASN A 66 7.25 -5.78 -12.96
C ASN A 66 8.28 -6.75 -12.38
N PRO A 67 8.02 -8.08 -12.43
CA PRO A 67 9.03 -9.10 -12.18
C PRO A 67 10.18 -8.99 -13.19
N ILE A 68 11.33 -8.50 -12.73
CA ILE A 68 12.53 -8.32 -13.56
C ILE A 68 13.46 -9.53 -13.53
N LEU A 69 13.36 -10.37 -12.49
CA LEU A 69 14.15 -11.59 -12.31
C LEU A 69 13.35 -12.83 -12.68
N ASP A 70 14.06 -13.85 -13.14
CA ASP A 70 13.51 -15.14 -13.49
C ASP A 70 13.90 -16.17 -12.41
N ARG A 71 12.93 -16.68 -11.62
CA ARG A 71 13.25 -17.75 -10.64
C ARG A 71 13.89 -18.99 -11.25
N CYS A 72 13.84 -19.17 -12.57
CA CYS A 72 14.51 -20.28 -13.23
C CYS A 72 16.04 -20.10 -13.33
N SER A 73 16.57 -18.87 -13.24
CA SER A 73 18.01 -18.57 -13.38
C SER A 73 18.57 -17.64 -12.32
N ASP A 74 17.72 -16.85 -11.66
CA ASP A 74 18.12 -15.73 -10.83
C ASP A 74 17.83 -16.04 -9.35
N PRO A 75 18.86 -16.25 -8.50
CA PRO A 75 18.66 -16.49 -7.07
C PRO A 75 17.97 -15.34 -6.34
N GLY A 76 18.01 -14.11 -6.86
CA GLY A 76 17.28 -12.97 -6.29
C GLY A 76 15.79 -12.94 -6.58
N ALA A 77 15.25 -13.82 -7.42
CA ALA A 77 13.83 -13.82 -7.75
C ALA A 77 12.96 -13.99 -6.49
N GLY A 78 12.00 -13.07 -6.30
CA GLY A 78 11.15 -13.05 -5.12
C GLY A 78 11.78 -12.50 -3.85
N ALA A 79 13.02 -11.99 -3.89
CA ALA A 79 13.70 -11.39 -2.73
C ALA A 79 13.31 -9.92 -2.48
N PHE A 80 12.63 -9.29 -3.43
CA PHE A 80 12.08 -7.93 -3.33
C PHE A 80 10.71 -7.91 -4.01
N SER A 81 9.95 -6.82 -3.81
CA SER A 81 8.63 -6.69 -4.42
C SER A 81 8.70 -6.45 -5.92
N ASP A 82 7.89 -7.21 -6.67
CA ASP A 82 7.67 -7.01 -8.10
C ASP A 82 6.72 -5.84 -8.38
N TYR A 83 6.05 -5.28 -7.38
CA TYR A 83 5.20 -4.09 -7.54
C TYR A 83 6.01 -2.81 -7.35
N VAL A 84 6.27 -2.11 -8.45
CA VAL A 84 7.14 -0.92 -8.51
C VAL A 84 6.38 0.30 -9.06
N ASP A 85 7.08 1.42 -9.25
CA ASP A 85 6.56 2.67 -9.83
C ASP A 85 5.33 3.26 -9.12
N TYR A 86 5.17 2.90 -7.85
CA TYR A 86 4.20 3.51 -6.96
C TYR A 86 4.63 4.93 -6.57
N SER A 87 3.69 5.87 -6.59
CA SER A 87 3.91 7.27 -6.23
C SER A 87 2.60 7.96 -5.86
N PHE A 88 2.72 9.06 -5.11
CA PHE A 88 1.69 10.06 -5.00
C PHE A 88 2.00 11.23 -5.91
N MET A 89 0.97 11.75 -6.54
CA MET A 89 1.03 12.89 -7.43
C MET A 89 0.07 13.93 -6.89
N SER A 90 0.49 15.19 -6.81
CA SER A 90 -0.47 16.18 -6.40
C SER A 90 -1.61 16.33 -7.42
N ALA A 91 -2.83 16.41 -6.91
CA ALA A 91 -4.05 16.63 -7.67
C ALA A 91 -4.13 18.07 -8.23
N ARG A 92 -3.37 19.01 -7.64
CA ARG A 92 -3.36 20.43 -7.96
C ARG A 92 -1.98 21.03 -7.69
N ALA A 93 -1.78 22.31 -7.96
CA ALA A 93 -0.60 22.99 -7.44
C ALA A 93 -0.66 23.04 -5.90
N VAL A 94 0.42 22.64 -5.22
CA VAL A 94 0.58 22.72 -3.76
C VAL A 94 1.45 23.93 -3.46
N GLY A 95 0.91 24.86 -2.68
CA GLY A 95 1.65 26.04 -2.25
C GLY A 95 2.67 25.71 -1.16
N ALA A 96 3.73 26.51 -1.04
CA ALA A 96 4.63 26.43 0.10
C ALA A 96 3.83 26.60 1.42
N GLY A 97 4.09 25.75 2.40
CA GLY A 97 3.36 25.78 3.67
C GLY A 97 2.07 24.98 3.70
N GLU A 98 1.61 24.43 2.58
CA GLU A 98 0.43 23.58 2.53
C GLU A 98 0.76 22.15 2.98
N GLU A 99 -0.23 21.51 3.61
CA GLU A 99 -0.17 20.11 4.00
C GLU A 99 -0.65 19.22 2.83
N LEU A 100 -0.07 18.04 2.73
CA LEU A 100 -0.44 17.01 1.78
C LEU A 100 -1.49 16.10 2.42
N PHE A 101 -2.58 15.86 1.70
CA PHE A 101 -3.72 15.08 2.17
C PHE A 101 -4.05 13.96 1.17
N VAL A 102 -4.04 12.74 1.68
CA VAL A 102 -4.46 11.53 0.98
C VAL A 102 -5.89 11.15 1.37
N GLU A 103 -6.56 10.32 0.56
CA GLU A 103 -7.93 9.89 0.81
C GLU A 103 -7.96 8.53 1.51
N TYR A 104 -8.34 8.51 2.79
CA TYR A 104 -8.61 7.25 3.52
C TYR A 104 -10.02 6.70 3.26
N GLY A 105 -10.93 7.54 2.75
CA GLY A 105 -12.37 7.28 2.63
C GLY A 105 -13.15 7.63 3.91
N ASP A 106 -14.37 8.14 3.74
CA ASP A 106 -15.23 8.56 4.86
C ASP A 106 -15.49 7.41 5.85
N GLN A 107 -15.70 6.18 5.35
CA GLN A 107 -15.93 4.99 6.15
C GLN A 107 -14.82 4.72 7.18
N TRP A 108 -13.56 5.03 6.84
CA TRP A 108 -12.43 4.84 7.76
C TRP A 108 -12.58 5.65 9.05
N PHE A 109 -13.18 6.84 8.95
CA PHE A 109 -13.47 7.72 10.10
C PHE A 109 -14.80 7.36 10.79
N GLU A 110 -15.75 6.79 10.06
CA GLU A 110 -17.03 6.34 10.63
C GLU A 110 -16.87 5.10 11.51
N ASP A 111 -16.00 4.17 11.09
CA ASP A 111 -15.72 2.92 11.81
C ASP A 111 -14.95 3.13 13.13
N ARG A 112 -14.53 4.36 13.42
CA ARG A 112 -13.63 4.71 14.52
C ARG A 112 -14.23 5.79 15.41
N ALA A 113 -14.75 5.38 16.56
CA ALA A 113 -15.45 6.26 17.50
C ALA A 113 -14.61 7.47 17.95
N GLN A 114 -13.28 7.35 18.05
CA GLN A 114 -12.39 8.45 18.40
C GLN A 114 -12.36 9.59 17.37
N PHE A 115 -12.90 9.37 16.17
CA PHE A 115 -13.00 10.37 15.09
C PHE A 115 -14.43 10.83 14.83
N ALA A 116 -15.33 10.67 15.81
CA ALA A 116 -16.74 11.09 15.70
C ALA A 116 -16.91 12.59 15.40
N ASP A 117 -15.95 13.42 15.82
CA ASP A 117 -15.96 14.88 15.62
C ASP A 117 -15.35 15.34 14.30
N VAL A 118 -14.67 14.44 13.56
CA VAL A 118 -14.01 14.78 12.30
C VAL A 118 -15.07 14.95 11.20
N PRO A 119 -15.20 16.10 10.52
CA PRO A 119 -16.15 16.22 9.43
C PRO A 119 -15.79 15.31 8.25
N LEU A 120 -16.81 14.73 7.61
CA LEU A 120 -16.70 13.91 6.41
C LEU A 120 -16.89 14.74 5.14
N SER A 121 -16.67 14.11 3.99
CA SER A 121 -16.73 14.77 2.68
C SER A 121 -18.07 15.47 2.46
N ASN A 122 -19.18 14.79 2.77
CA ASN A 122 -20.53 15.35 2.65
C ASN A 122 -20.81 16.48 3.66
N ASN A 123 -20.17 16.46 4.83
CA ASN A 123 -20.35 17.50 5.84
C ASN A 123 -19.73 18.83 5.37
N PHE A 124 -18.55 18.78 4.74
CA PHE A 124 -17.95 19.98 4.15
C PHE A 124 -18.79 20.54 3.00
N ILE A 125 -19.41 19.68 2.18
CA ILE A 125 -20.36 20.13 1.14
C ILE A 125 -21.56 20.84 1.76
N ALA A 126 -22.16 20.27 2.82
CA ALA A 126 -23.27 20.90 3.52
C ALA A 126 -22.87 22.23 4.19
N ALA A 127 -21.73 22.25 4.88
CA ALA A 127 -21.20 23.44 5.54
C ALA A 127 -20.91 24.58 4.54
N ASN A 128 -20.36 24.26 3.36
CA ASN A 128 -20.14 25.24 2.30
C ASN A 128 -21.45 25.87 1.79
N ARG A 129 -22.53 25.08 1.69
CA ARG A 129 -23.86 25.61 1.31
C ARG A 129 -24.37 26.59 2.36
N VAL A 130 -24.25 26.25 3.63
CA VAL A 130 -24.64 27.14 4.74
C VAL A 130 -23.84 28.45 4.72
N ALA A 131 -22.51 28.36 4.63
CA ALA A 131 -21.63 29.53 4.57
C ALA A 131 -21.95 30.44 3.36
N ALA A 132 -22.18 29.85 2.19
CA ALA A 132 -22.55 30.59 0.98
C ALA A 132 -23.91 31.29 1.11
N SER A 133 -24.91 30.62 1.68
CA SER A 133 -26.24 31.21 1.93
C SER A 133 -26.17 32.37 2.92
N LEU A 134 -25.40 32.23 4.00
CA LEU A 134 -25.18 33.30 4.98
C LEU A 134 -24.50 34.51 4.35
N TRP A 135 -23.46 34.28 3.55
CA TRP A 135 -22.78 35.36 2.84
C TRP A 135 -23.73 36.11 1.90
N GLN A 136 -24.55 35.38 1.14
CA GLN A 136 -25.55 36.01 0.26
C GLN A 136 -26.50 36.91 1.04
N LEU A 137 -26.96 36.51 2.24
CA LEU A 137 -27.81 37.34 3.09
C LEU A 137 -27.14 38.63 3.57
N THR A 138 -25.83 38.59 3.85
CA THR A 138 -25.06 39.80 4.22
C THR A 138 -24.88 40.77 3.05
N ALA A 139 -24.89 40.26 1.81
CA ALA A 139 -24.66 41.05 0.61
C ALA A 139 -25.94 41.70 0.02
N LEU A 140 -27.11 41.45 0.60
CA LEU A 140 -28.38 42.06 0.17
C LEU A 140 -28.48 43.53 0.60
N ASP A 141 -29.25 44.33 -0.14
CA ASP A 141 -29.57 45.70 0.25
C ASP A 141 -30.42 45.72 1.53
N GLY A 142 -29.98 46.43 2.56
CA GLY A 142 -30.50 46.30 3.92
C GLY A 142 -30.12 44.98 4.64
N GLY A 143 -29.05 44.31 4.17
CA GLY A 143 -28.52 43.08 4.74
C GLY A 143 -28.09 43.19 6.21
N LEU A 144 -27.77 42.03 6.79
CA LEU A 144 -27.44 41.92 8.22
C LEU A 144 -26.14 42.67 8.53
N ASN A 145 -26.15 43.42 9.65
CA ASN A 145 -24.90 43.92 10.23
C ASN A 145 -24.11 42.78 10.91
N ALA A 146 -22.84 43.02 11.24
CA ALA A 146 -21.94 42.00 11.80
C ALA A 146 -22.54 41.25 13.01
N GLY A 147 -23.11 41.96 13.98
CA GLY A 147 -23.73 41.34 15.16
C GLY A 147 -24.96 40.50 14.82
N GLN A 148 -25.80 40.96 13.89
CA GLN A 148 -26.94 40.18 13.41
C GLN A 148 -26.51 38.93 12.63
N THR A 149 -25.41 39.02 11.88
CA THR A 149 -24.81 37.89 11.17
C THR A 149 -24.26 36.85 12.15
N GLU A 150 -23.56 37.30 13.20
CA GLU A 150 -23.03 36.44 14.26
C GLU A 150 -24.17 35.71 15.01
N ASP A 151 -25.21 36.43 15.42
CA ASP A 151 -26.38 35.85 16.08
C ASP A 151 -27.11 34.84 15.17
N LEU A 152 -27.30 35.18 13.90
CA LEU A 152 -27.93 34.28 12.94
C LEU A 152 -27.07 33.05 12.68
N MET A 153 -25.75 33.21 12.56
CA MET A 153 -24.82 32.10 12.32
C MET A 153 -24.81 31.14 13.51
N SER A 154 -24.71 31.66 14.74
CA SER A 154 -24.85 30.89 15.97
C SER A 154 -26.19 30.15 16.00
N THR A 155 -27.29 30.84 15.69
CA THR A 155 -28.62 30.23 15.63
C THR A 155 -28.73 29.11 14.60
N ILE A 156 -28.21 29.32 13.38
CA ILE A 156 -28.21 28.32 12.32
C ILE A 156 -27.39 27.09 12.73
N ARG A 157 -26.16 27.31 13.20
CA ARG A 157 -25.27 26.22 13.62
C ARG A 157 -25.88 25.42 14.77
N GLU A 158 -26.44 26.06 15.78
CA GLU A 158 -26.93 25.35 16.96
C GLU A 158 -28.32 24.75 16.77
N SER A 159 -29.23 25.46 16.08
CA SER A 159 -30.66 25.11 16.02
C SER A 159 -31.13 24.48 14.71
N PHE A 160 -30.44 24.72 13.59
CA PHE A 160 -30.89 24.28 12.26
C PHE A 160 -30.00 23.22 11.61
N VAL A 161 -28.71 23.19 11.92
CA VAL A 161 -27.81 22.13 11.47
C VAL A 161 -27.97 20.92 12.37
N GLY A 162 -28.79 19.95 11.95
CA GLY A 162 -29.08 18.75 12.76
C GLY A 162 -27.90 17.78 12.91
N GLU A 163 -26.94 17.83 11.98
CA GLU A 163 -25.83 16.87 11.93
C GLU A 163 -24.59 17.40 12.65
N HIS A 164 -24.12 16.65 13.66
CA HIS A 164 -22.98 17.01 14.51
C HIS A 164 -21.71 17.34 13.71
N ARG A 165 -21.30 16.46 12.79
CA ARG A 165 -20.08 16.65 11.97
C ARG A 165 -20.16 17.90 11.09
N THR A 166 -21.34 18.26 10.60
CA THR A 166 -21.55 19.51 9.85
C THR A 166 -21.42 20.73 10.76
N LYS A 167 -21.88 20.67 12.02
CA LYS A 167 -21.59 21.73 13.02
C LYS A 167 -20.09 21.90 13.25
N MET A 168 -19.36 20.79 13.36
CA MET A 168 -17.90 20.81 13.53
C MET A 168 -17.19 21.48 12.35
N ALA A 169 -17.62 21.24 11.10
CA ALA A 169 -17.10 21.93 9.93
C ALA A 169 -17.36 23.45 9.93
N LEU A 170 -18.45 23.89 10.56
CA LEU A 170 -18.81 25.31 10.72
C LEU A 170 -18.20 25.97 11.95
N SER A 171 -17.56 25.19 12.83
CA SER A 171 -17.01 25.71 14.11
C SER A 171 -15.93 26.79 13.94
N GLN A 172 -15.26 26.81 12.78
CA GLN A 172 -14.22 27.80 12.48
C GLN A 172 -14.77 29.13 11.94
N ILE A 173 -16.10 29.27 11.88
CA ILE A 173 -16.77 30.48 11.42
C ILE A 173 -17.53 31.07 12.60
N GLU A 174 -16.91 32.02 13.29
CA GLU A 174 -17.49 32.69 14.46
C GLU A 174 -18.00 34.08 14.11
N GLN A 175 -17.32 34.77 13.19
CA GLN A 175 -17.60 36.16 12.79
C GLN A 175 -17.74 36.31 11.27
N ILE A 176 -18.29 37.44 10.83
CA ILE A 176 -18.51 37.73 9.39
C ILE A 176 -17.20 37.72 8.59
N ASP A 177 -16.09 38.13 9.18
CA ASP A 177 -14.78 38.10 8.54
C ASP A 177 -14.30 36.66 8.27
N ASP A 178 -14.70 35.69 9.07
CA ASP A 178 -14.37 34.28 8.84
C ASP A 178 -15.11 33.73 7.62
N LEU A 179 -16.36 34.19 7.36
CA LEU A 179 -17.10 33.84 6.14
C LEU A 179 -16.35 34.32 4.90
N LYS A 180 -15.81 35.55 4.96
CA LYS A 180 -14.99 36.09 3.87
C LYS A 180 -13.73 35.24 3.66
N VAL A 181 -13.03 34.87 4.74
CA VAL A 181 -11.87 33.98 4.67
C VAL A 181 -12.24 32.62 4.07
N VAL A 182 -13.35 32.02 4.47
CA VAL A 182 -13.86 30.75 3.93
C VAL A 182 -14.09 30.84 2.43
N LEU A 183 -14.72 31.93 1.96
CA LEU A 183 -15.00 32.13 0.53
C LEU A 183 -13.72 32.40 -0.27
N GLU A 184 -12.82 33.24 0.25
CA GLU A 184 -11.52 33.49 -0.37
C GLU A 184 -10.64 32.25 -0.44
N ARG A 185 -10.78 31.34 0.54
CA ARG A 185 -10.05 30.07 0.62
C ARG A 185 -10.78 28.89 -0.04
N ASN A 186 -11.84 29.15 -0.80
CA ASN A 186 -12.58 28.13 -1.55
C ASN A 186 -13.23 27.03 -0.69
N GLY A 187 -13.71 27.39 0.52
CA GLY A 187 -14.58 26.56 1.33
C GLY A 187 -14.12 26.36 2.78
N THR A 188 -15.06 25.84 3.58
CA THR A 188 -14.94 25.55 5.02
C THR A 188 -13.77 24.62 5.33
N ALA A 189 -13.52 23.64 4.45
CA ALA A 189 -12.40 22.72 4.58
C ALA A 189 -11.04 23.44 4.62
N GLN A 190 -10.83 24.48 3.81
CA GLN A 190 -9.54 25.20 3.81
C GLN A 190 -9.36 26.10 5.05
N ALA A 191 -10.43 26.38 5.78
CA ALA A 191 -10.39 27.15 7.02
C ALA A 191 -9.98 26.28 8.24
N THR A 192 -10.12 24.95 8.17
CA THR A 192 -9.73 24.04 9.27
C THR A 192 -8.23 23.76 9.32
N VAL A 193 -7.47 24.15 8.29
CA VAL A 193 -6.02 23.90 8.17
C VAL A 193 -5.18 25.16 8.35
N LYS A 194 -4.02 25.00 9.01
CA LYS A 194 -3.05 26.07 9.23
C LYS A 194 -1.85 25.89 8.31
N LYS A 195 -1.58 26.87 7.45
CA LYS A 195 -0.34 26.90 6.65
C LYS A 195 0.87 27.19 7.55
N ARG A 196 1.98 26.49 7.32
CA ARG A 196 3.25 26.71 8.05
C ARG A 196 4.16 27.66 7.27
N SER A 197 4.90 28.51 7.98
CA SER A 197 5.90 29.38 7.35
C SER A 197 7.19 28.61 7.02
N GLN A 198 8.00 29.17 6.13
CA GLN A 198 9.33 28.60 5.82
C GLN A 198 10.21 28.52 7.07
N GLU A 199 10.23 29.58 7.89
CA GLU A 199 10.98 29.62 9.16
C GLU A 199 10.58 28.49 10.11
N TRP A 200 9.29 28.11 10.11
CA TRP A 200 8.83 26.99 10.91
C TRP A 200 9.43 25.67 10.41
N PHE A 201 9.47 25.45 9.09
CA PHE A 201 10.10 24.26 8.51
C PHE A 201 11.61 24.23 8.71
N ASP A 202 12.30 25.37 8.61
CA ASP A 202 13.75 25.42 8.83
C ASP A 202 14.10 25.01 10.28
N LYS A 203 13.22 25.33 11.23
CA LYS A 203 13.40 25.00 12.65
C LYS A 203 12.88 23.61 13.04
N HIS A 204 11.79 23.15 12.44
CA HIS A 204 11.05 21.96 12.89
C HIS A 204 10.93 20.85 11.84
N GLY A 205 11.08 21.19 10.56
CA GLY A 205 10.91 20.29 9.44
C GLY A 205 12.06 19.29 9.26
N GLN A 206 11.77 18.23 8.53
CA GLN A 206 12.76 17.25 8.06
C GLN A 206 12.51 17.02 6.58
N CYS A 207 13.57 17.06 5.78
CA CYS A 207 13.45 16.82 4.35
C CYS A 207 13.37 15.32 4.08
N LEU A 208 12.33 14.90 3.36
CA LEU A 208 12.13 13.52 2.92
C LEU A 208 12.52 13.31 1.44
N ASP A 209 12.95 14.37 0.75
CA ASP A 209 13.24 14.41 -0.70
C ASP A 209 14.74 14.49 -1.03
N HIS A 210 15.59 13.97 -0.14
CA HIS A 210 17.01 13.82 -0.44
C HIS A 210 17.30 12.63 -1.35
N ILE A 211 16.42 11.63 -1.37
CA ILE A 211 16.59 10.40 -2.17
C ILE A 211 15.39 10.14 -3.07
N TYR A 212 15.63 9.39 -4.14
CA TYR A 212 14.62 8.88 -5.04
C TYR A 212 14.92 7.42 -5.41
N VAL A 213 13.97 6.71 -6.02
CA VAL A 213 14.08 5.28 -6.30
C VAL A 213 14.27 5.03 -7.78
N LYS A 214 15.23 4.18 -8.15
CA LYS A 214 15.39 3.60 -9.50
C LYS A 214 16.03 2.21 -9.41
N ALA A 215 16.27 1.54 -10.53
CA ALA A 215 16.96 0.25 -10.55
C ALA A 215 18.32 0.33 -9.84
N SER A 216 18.60 -0.63 -8.95
CA SER A 216 19.86 -0.69 -8.20
C SER A 216 21.05 -0.95 -9.12
N THR A 217 22.22 -0.46 -8.72
CA THR A 217 23.50 -0.81 -9.34
C THR A 217 23.97 -2.20 -8.94
N ILE A 218 23.39 -2.80 -7.89
CA ILE A 218 23.68 -4.16 -7.46
C ILE A 218 22.87 -5.16 -8.31
N PRO A 219 23.53 -6.12 -8.98
CA PRO A 219 22.82 -7.16 -9.73
C PRO A 219 21.82 -7.91 -8.85
N GLN A 220 20.61 -8.10 -9.37
CA GLN A 220 19.52 -8.82 -8.71
C GLN A 220 19.04 -8.22 -7.36
N ALA A 221 19.33 -6.94 -7.08
CA ALA A 221 18.82 -6.25 -5.89
C ALA A 221 17.50 -5.48 -6.13
N GLY A 222 16.94 -5.54 -7.34
CA GLY A 222 15.73 -4.80 -7.67
C GLY A 222 15.98 -3.29 -7.78
N ASN A 223 15.25 -2.52 -6.98
CA ASN A 223 15.41 -1.07 -6.89
C ASN A 223 16.33 -0.66 -5.75
N GLY A 224 16.95 0.51 -5.89
CA GLY A 224 17.78 1.16 -4.88
C GLY A 224 17.35 2.60 -4.62
N ALA A 225 17.82 3.16 -3.52
CA ALA A 225 17.69 4.57 -3.18
C ALA A 225 18.91 5.36 -3.68
N PHE A 226 18.67 6.46 -4.37
CA PHE A 226 19.71 7.29 -4.98
C PHE A 226 19.60 8.72 -4.51
N ALA A 227 20.73 9.38 -4.28
CA ALA A 227 20.77 10.77 -3.87
C ALA A 227 20.24 11.69 -4.99
N ARG A 228 19.20 12.46 -4.70
CA ARG A 228 18.64 13.45 -5.64
C ARG A 228 19.56 14.68 -5.79
N ARG A 229 20.37 14.94 -4.78
CA ARG A 229 21.26 16.11 -4.67
C ARG A 229 22.54 15.70 -3.95
N PHE A 230 23.56 16.55 -3.99
CA PHE A 230 24.77 16.35 -3.21
C PHE A 230 24.43 16.36 -1.71
N LEU A 231 24.94 15.37 -0.97
CA LEU A 231 24.75 15.25 0.48
C LEU A 231 26.13 15.22 1.15
N PRO A 232 26.52 16.28 1.88
CA PRO A 232 27.76 16.29 2.65
C PRO A 232 27.79 15.19 3.71
N GLU A 233 28.98 14.76 4.11
CA GLU A 233 29.18 13.91 5.29
C GLU A 233 28.40 14.42 6.52
N GLY A 234 27.77 13.51 7.26
CA GLY A 234 27.00 13.82 8.46
C GLY A 234 25.57 14.32 8.19
N THR A 235 25.19 14.53 6.93
CA THR A 235 23.82 14.89 6.54
C THR A 235 22.86 13.73 6.87
N THR A 236 21.73 14.04 7.51
CA THR A 236 20.62 13.09 7.59
C THR A 236 19.99 12.97 6.21
N ILE A 237 20.22 11.83 5.56
CA ILE A 237 19.72 11.47 4.23
C ILE A 237 18.20 11.35 4.29
N ILE A 238 17.68 10.55 5.21
CA ILE A 238 16.25 10.42 5.44
C ILE A 238 16.01 10.02 6.89
N SER A 239 14.96 10.56 7.50
CA SER A 239 14.47 10.11 8.80
C SER A 239 13.24 9.26 8.57
N SER A 240 13.23 8.03 9.06
CA SER A 240 12.11 7.11 8.89
C SER A 240 11.41 6.88 10.23
N PRO A 241 10.15 7.28 10.37
CA PRO A 241 9.31 6.72 11.40
C PRO A 241 9.18 5.22 11.20
N LEU A 242 9.11 4.48 12.31
CA LEU A 242 9.08 3.03 12.29
C LEU A 242 7.74 2.52 12.82
N VAL A 243 7.17 1.54 12.13
CA VAL A 243 6.12 0.69 12.70
C VAL A 243 6.79 -0.48 13.40
N ALA A 244 6.54 -0.62 14.70
CA ALA A 244 7.03 -1.74 15.49
C ALA A 244 6.13 -2.96 15.32
N THR A 245 6.73 -4.12 15.20
CA THR A 245 6.05 -5.42 15.21
C THR A 245 6.83 -6.38 16.10
N TYR A 246 6.14 -7.33 16.71
CA TYR A 246 6.72 -8.21 17.74
C TYR A 246 6.51 -9.68 17.36
N GLY A 247 7.58 -10.46 17.40
CA GLY A 247 7.54 -11.88 17.09
C GLY A 247 7.73 -12.19 15.61
N ARG A 248 8.40 -13.32 15.33
CA ARG A 248 8.72 -13.76 13.97
C ARG A 248 7.50 -14.37 13.26
N GLU A 249 6.57 -14.93 14.02
CA GLU A 249 5.33 -15.55 13.56
C GLU A 249 4.39 -14.56 12.83
N LEU A 250 4.67 -13.26 12.93
CA LEU A 250 4.00 -12.23 12.15
C LEU A 250 4.39 -12.24 10.68
N PHE A 251 5.58 -12.74 10.37
CA PHE A 251 6.08 -12.83 9.00
C PHE A 251 5.79 -14.18 8.36
N GLU A 252 5.09 -15.07 9.05
CA GLU A 252 4.78 -16.38 8.54
C GLU A 252 3.45 -16.38 7.78
N VAL A 253 3.31 -17.23 6.76
CA VAL A 253 2.02 -17.53 6.11
C VAL A 253 1.28 -18.57 6.95
N ASP A 254 -0.04 -18.45 7.08
CA ASP A 254 -0.81 -19.39 7.89
C ASP A 254 -0.75 -20.78 7.24
N PRO A 255 -0.27 -21.83 7.94
CA PRO A 255 -0.24 -23.17 7.39
C PRO A 255 -1.61 -23.63 6.86
N ALA A 256 -2.71 -23.25 7.52
CA ALA A 256 -4.06 -23.60 7.09
C ALA A 256 -4.44 -22.92 5.76
N SER A 257 -3.77 -21.81 5.44
CA SER A 257 -3.98 -21.04 4.23
C SER A 257 -2.88 -21.25 3.18
N SER A 258 -1.89 -22.10 3.46
CA SER A 258 -0.70 -22.28 2.63
C SER A 258 -0.80 -23.56 1.79
N PRO A 259 -1.29 -23.53 0.53
CA PRO A 259 -1.17 -24.68 -0.35
C PRO A 259 0.28 -25.09 -0.60
N ASP A 260 0.48 -26.32 -1.08
CA ASP A 260 1.80 -26.90 -1.34
C ASP A 260 2.69 -25.96 -2.17
N GLY A 261 3.90 -25.70 -1.69
CA GLY A 261 4.90 -24.92 -2.43
C GLY A 261 4.79 -23.40 -2.28
N ILE A 262 4.43 -22.92 -1.09
CA ILE A 262 4.51 -21.50 -0.68
C ILE A 262 5.67 -21.30 0.28
N ASN A 263 6.31 -20.13 0.20
CA ASN A 263 7.27 -19.69 1.20
C ASN A 263 6.57 -19.49 2.55
N PRO A 264 6.93 -20.28 3.58
CA PRO A 264 6.32 -20.10 4.89
C PRO A 264 6.62 -18.71 5.46
N THR A 265 7.61 -17.98 4.95
CA THR A 265 7.94 -16.62 5.34
C THR A 265 7.63 -15.60 4.24
N MET A 266 6.86 -14.59 4.59
CA MET A 266 6.43 -13.50 3.71
C MET A 266 7.60 -12.60 3.31
N LEU A 267 7.50 -12.03 2.11
CA LEU A 267 8.43 -11.02 1.60
C LEU A 267 8.59 -9.82 2.56
N PHE A 268 7.55 -9.51 3.34
CA PHE A 268 7.55 -8.43 4.31
C PHE A 268 8.72 -8.47 5.31
N LEU A 269 9.27 -9.67 5.61
CA LEU A 269 10.46 -9.82 6.46
C LEU A 269 11.69 -9.10 5.89
N ASN A 270 11.87 -9.08 4.56
CA ASN A 270 13.04 -8.50 3.91
C ASN A 270 13.13 -6.98 4.07
N TYR A 271 12.02 -6.35 4.46
CA TYR A 271 11.94 -4.91 4.68
C TYR A 271 11.96 -4.54 6.17
N GLN A 272 12.19 -5.51 7.06
CA GLN A 272 12.29 -5.26 8.50
C GLN A 272 13.73 -4.96 8.91
N LEU A 273 13.88 -4.03 9.83
CA LEU A 273 15.07 -3.85 10.65
C LEU A 273 14.88 -4.62 11.97
N PHE A 274 15.89 -5.32 12.46
CA PHE A 274 15.79 -6.11 13.70
C PHE A 274 17.15 -6.27 14.39
N HIS A 275 17.16 -6.85 15.59
CA HIS A 275 18.39 -7.32 16.23
C HIS A 275 18.24 -8.82 16.56
N PRO A 276 19.26 -9.69 16.30
CA PRO A 276 19.14 -11.14 16.50
C PRO A 276 18.74 -11.59 17.90
N ASN A 277 19.09 -10.80 18.92
CA ASN A 277 18.74 -11.07 20.32
C ASN A 277 17.49 -10.29 20.77
N SER A 278 16.53 -10.01 19.89
CA SER A 278 15.31 -9.27 20.24
C SER A 278 14.11 -9.75 19.44
N SER A 279 12.94 -9.73 20.07
CA SER A 279 11.67 -10.06 19.44
C SER A 279 11.06 -8.90 18.66
N VAL A 280 11.62 -7.69 18.73
CA VAL A 280 11.09 -6.51 18.02
C VAL A 280 11.68 -6.37 16.62
N TYR A 281 10.78 -6.08 15.68
CA TYR A 281 11.06 -5.75 14.30
C TYR A 281 10.52 -4.36 13.99
N PHE A 282 11.21 -3.65 13.10
CA PHE A 282 10.86 -2.30 12.70
C PHE A 282 10.71 -2.20 11.19
N PHE A 283 9.56 -1.70 10.76
CA PHE A 283 9.30 -1.41 9.35
C PHE A 283 9.44 0.10 9.09
N PRO A 284 10.41 0.54 8.26
CA PRO A 284 10.52 1.92 7.81
C PRO A 284 9.34 2.30 6.90
N ILE A 285 8.61 3.36 7.22
CA ILE A 285 7.40 3.74 6.46
C ILE A 285 7.65 4.73 5.32
N ASN A 286 8.89 4.85 4.86
CA ASN A 286 9.28 5.76 3.75
C ASN A 286 10.40 5.17 2.88
N HIS A 287 10.94 5.96 1.95
CA HIS A 287 11.98 5.52 1.00
C HIS A 287 13.25 4.89 1.63
N ALA A 288 13.45 4.99 2.94
CA ALA A 288 14.49 4.25 3.65
C ALA A 288 14.49 2.74 3.34
N LEU A 289 13.32 2.14 3.12
CA LEU A 289 13.19 0.70 2.80
C LEU A 289 13.80 0.30 1.44
N MET A 290 14.18 1.27 0.61
CA MET A 290 14.81 1.06 -0.70
C MET A 290 16.34 1.21 -0.65
N ILE A 291 16.91 1.51 0.52
CA ILE A 291 18.36 1.62 0.70
C ILE A 291 18.94 0.21 0.78
N ASN A 292 19.73 -0.20 -0.20
CA ASN A 292 20.26 -1.55 -0.30
C ASN A 292 21.47 -1.82 0.60
N HIS A 293 21.82 -3.09 0.68
CA HIS A 293 23.01 -3.56 1.36
C HIS A 293 24.31 -3.35 0.56
N ASN A 294 25.32 -2.80 1.21
CA ASN A 294 26.72 -2.98 0.81
C ASN A 294 27.57 -3.19 2.07
N SER A 295 28.80 -3.68 1.91
CA SER A 295 29.76 -3.69 3.01
C SER A 295 31.19 -3.80 2.50
N ALA A 296 32.14 -3.36 3.32
CA ALA A 296 33.56 -3.57 3.06
C ALA A 296 34.01 -5.03 3.25
N ARG A 297 33.14 -5.92 3.75
CA ARG A 297 33.46 -7.35 3.95
C ARG A 297 33.32 -8.17 2.67
N ARG A 298 32.54 -7.69 1.70
CA ARG A 298 32.31 -8.40 0.44
C ARG A 298 33.54 -8.33 -0.45
N GLU A 299 33.76 -9.37 -1.26
CA GLU A 299 34.72 -9.32 -2.36
C GLU A 299 34.27 -8.22 -3.36
N ASN A 300 35.12 -7.21 -3.58
CA ASN A 300 34.80 -5.95 -4.29
C ASN A 300 33.73 -5.07 -3.62
N GLY A 301 33.42 -5.32 -2.35
CA GLY A 301 32.52 -4.51 -1.56
C GLY A 301 33.09 -3.12 -1.27
N GLN A 302 32.21 -2.13 -1.17
CA GLN A 302 32.58 -0.77 -0.76
C GLN A 302 32.06 -0.50 0.64
N THR A 303 32.78 0.33 1.40
CA THR A 303 32.28 0.87 2.67
C THR A 303 30.93 1.56 2.41
N PRO A 304 29.87 1.21 3.16
CA PRO A 304 28.58 1.86 3.03
C PRO A 304 28.69 3.37 3.23
N ASN A 305 28.02 4.13 2.37
CA ASN A 305 28.02 5.59 2.41
C ASN A 305 26.96 6.16 3.36
N ALA A 306 26.18 5.31 4.03
CA ALA A 306 25.25 5.69 5.08
C ALA A 306 25.33 4.75 6.30
N ARG A 307 24.89 5.27 7.45
CA ARG A 307 24.74 4.52 8.71
C ARG A 307 23.43 4.83 9.39
N LEU A 308 23.00 3.94 10.28
CA LEU A 308 21.80 4.10 11.11
C LEU A 308 22.13 4.88 12.38
N ARG A 309 21.17 5.67 12.87
CA ARG A 309 21.19 6.29 14.21
C ARG A 309 19.76 6.61 14.64
N TRP A 310 19.43 6.41 15.91
CA TRP A 310 18.17 6.92 16.45
C TRP A 310 18.06 8.44 16.35
N SER A 311 16.88 8.93 15.97
CA SER A 311 16.65 10.37 15.81
C SER A 311 16.59 11.06 17.17
N SER A 312 17.39 12.11 17.35
CA SER A 312 17.36 12.95 18.55
C SER A 312 16.36 14.11 18.46
N ARG A 313 15.66 14.25 17.32
CA ARG A 313 14.80 15.40 17.04
C ARG A 313 13.37 15.24 17.56
N SER A 314 12.92 14.00 17.75
CA SER A 314 11.57 13.70 18.24
C SER A 314 11.61 13.40 19.74
N LYS A 315 11.04 14.30 20.56
CA LYS A 315 10.88 14.06 22.00
C LYS A 315 10.09 12.78 22.29
N LYS A 316 9.07 12.49 21.47
CA LYS A 316 8.27 11.26 21.57
C LYS A 316 9.13 10.03 21.27
N ALA A 317 9.96 10.06 20.22
CA ALA A 317 10.86 8.94 19.92
C ALA A 317 11.89 8.71 21.03
N LEU A 318 12.47 9.79 21.56
CA LEU A 318 13.41 9.70 22.69
C LEU A 318 12.76 9.14 23.96
N PHE A 319 11.49 9.46 24.20
CA PHE A 319 10.73 8.87 25.30
C PHE A 319 10.63 7.35 25.15
N TYR A 320 10.23 6.85 23.97
CA TYR A 320 10.12 5.41 23.72
C TYR A 320 11.47 4.68 23.76
N LEU A 321 12.53 5.31 23.26
CA LEU A 321 13.89 4.74 23.28
C LEU A 321 14.46 4.49 24.67
N ALA A 322 13.89 5.12 25.71
CA ALA A 322 14.30 4.95 27.09
C ALA A 322 13.49 3.88 27.85
N ARG A 323 12.45 3.30 27.22
CA ARG A 323 11.53 2.35 27.88
C ARG A 323 11.92 0.89 27.62
N PRO A 324 11.69 -0.02 28.58
CA PRO A 324 11.89 -1.44 28.38
C PRO A 324 11.00 -1.98 27.23
N LEU A 325 11.41 -3.09 26.63
CA LEU A 325 10.69 -3.71 25.51
C LEU A 325 9.23 -4.07 25.84
N GLU A 326 8.96 -4.53 27.06
CA GLU A 326 7.59 -4.90 27.48
C GLU A 326 6.63 -3.71 27.42
N ASP A 327 7.08 -2.52 27.79
CA ASP A 327 6.27 -1.30 27.69
C ASP A 327 5.92 -0.98 26.23
N LEU A 328 6.81 -1.28 25.29
CA LEU A 328 6.56 -1.05 23.86
C LEU A 328 5.53 -2.03 23.30
N LYS A 329 5.48 -3.26 23.83
CA LYS A 329 4.49 -4.28 23.44
C LYS A 329 3.08 -3.89 23.88
N GLU A 330 2.96 -3.19 25.01
CA GLU A 330 1.68 -2.71 25.55
C GLU A 330 1.19 -1.41 24.90
N GLU A 331 2.12 -0.55 24.43
CA GLU A 331 1.76 0.74 23.85
C GLU A 331 1.58 0.69 22.33
N HIS A 332 0.31 0.71 21.92
CA HIS A 332 -0.10 1.02 20.57
C HIS A 332 0.45 2.39 20.13
N TYR A 333 0.97 2.46 18.89
CA TYR A 333 1.45 3.70 18.27
C TYR A 333 2.75 4.27 18.87
N SER A 334 3.59 3.40 19.44
CA SER A 334 4.96 3.70 19.85
C SER A 334 5.75 4.29 18.67
N THR A 335 5.98 5.60 18.68
CA THR A 335 6.57 6.31 17.53
C THR A 335 8.08 6.42 17.69
N MET A 336 8.82 5.53 17.03
CA MET A 336 10.27 5.61 16.91
C MET A 336 10.67 6.21 15.57
N VAL A 337 11.81 6.89 15.53
CA VAL A 337 12.35 7.49 14.30
C VAL A 337 13.82 7.14 14.18
N LEU A 338 14.19 6.58 13.03
CA LEU A 338 15.55 6.20 12.70
C LEU A 338 16.09 7.09 11.58
N ASP A 339 17.21 7.75 11.83
CA ASP A 339 17.93 8.56 10.85
C ASP A 339 18.90 7.67 10.06
N PHE A 340 18.93 7.86 8.74
CA PHE A 340 19.95 7.36 7.84
C PHE A 340 20.90 8.52 7.56
N VAL A 341 22.17 8.39 7.98
CA VAL A 341 23.12 9.51 8.00
C VAL A 341 24.29 9.20 7.09
N ALA A 342 24.65 10.16 6.24
CA ALA A 342 25.80 10.04 5.33
C ALA A 342 27.11 9.89 6.13
N THR A 343 27.92 8.90 5.78
CA THR A 343 29.23 8.61 6.40
C THR A 343 30.40 9.26 5.65
N ARG A 344 30.12 9.83 4.49
CA ARG A 344 30.99 10.64 3.65
C ARG A 344 30.12 11.49 2.73
N ASP A 345 30.74 12.34 1.93
CA ASP A 345 30.04 13.02 0.84
C ASP A 345 29.44 12.01 -0.14
N ILE A 346 28.18 12.23 -0.53
CA ILE A 346 27.42 11.43 -1.50
C ILE A 346 27.08 12.32 -2.69
N GLN A 347 27.48 11.88 -3.89
CA GLN A 347 27.26 12.64 -5.11
C GLN A 347 25.80 12.57 -5.57
N VAL A 348 25.40 13.56 -6.38
CA VAL A 348 24.12 13.48 -7.10
C VAL A 348 24.10 12.18 -7.90
N ASP A 349 22.98 11.47 -7.82
CA ASP A 349 22.76 10.21 -8.53
C ASP A 349 23.58 9.00 -8.05
N GLU A 350 24.26 9.12 -6.91
CA GLU A 350 24.94 8.01 -6.26
C GLU A 350 23.93 7.15 -5.45
N GLU A 351 24.05 5.82 -5.53
CA GLU A 351 23.22 4.91 -4.73
C GLU A 351 23.63 4.96 -3.25
N VAL A 352 22.65 5.01 -2.37
CA VAL A 352 22.84 5.00 -0.92
C VAL A 352 22.80 3.55 -0.43
N PHE A 353 23.78 3.20 0.40
CA PHE A 353 23.93 1.87 0.97
C PHE A 353 24.10 1.92 2.49
N ILE A 354 23.58 0.90 3.16
CA ILE A 354 23.88 0.60 4.56
C ILE A 354 24.44 -0.83 4.69
N ASP A 355 25.02 -1.13 5.84
CA ASP A 355 25.39 -2.48 6.20
C ASP A 355 24.18 -3.20 6.82
N TYR A 356 23.75 -4.33 6.26
CA TYR A 356 22.65 -5.15 6.79
C TYR A 356 23.13 -6.16 7.85
N GLY A 357 24.44 -6.24 8.09
CA GLY A 357 25.06 -7.18 9.02
C GLY A 357 25.62 -8.44 8.36
N ILE A 358 26.59 -9.07 9.04
CA ILE A 358 27.27 -10.28 8.56
C ILE A 358 26.33 -11.49 8.52
N GLU A 359 25.32 -11.52 9.37
CA GLU A 359 24.31 -12.58 9.41
C GLU A 359 23.49 -12.60 8.11
N TRP A 360 23.09 -11.41 7.62
CA TRP A 360 22.40 -11.27 6.34
C TRP A 360 23.31 -11.69 5.17
N GLU A 361 24.57 -11.25 5.16
CA GLU A 361 25.55 -11.62 4.12
C GLU A 361 25.75 -13.13 4.03
N ASN A 362 25.99 -13.78 5.18
CA ASN A 362 26.17 -15.23 5.25
C ASN A 362 24.92 -15.97 4.76
N ALA A 363 23.72 -15.49 5.13
CA ALA A 363 22.47 -16.06 4.65
C ALA A 363 22.33 -15.90 3.13
N TRP A 364 22.66 -14.73 2.57
CA TRP A 364 22.62 -14.49 1.13
C TRP A 364 23.63 -15.37 0.37
N TYR A 365 24.86 -15.46 0.84
CA TYR A 365 25.88 -16.32 0.21
C TYR A 365 25.48 -17.79 0.23
N LYS A 366 24.96 -18.27 1.37
CA LYS A 366 24.44 -19.62 1.48
C LYS A 366 23.29 -19.84 0.49
N HIS A 367 22.33 -18.92 0.45
CA HIS A 367 21.19 -18.96 -0.47
C HIS A 367 21.62 -19.06 -1.93
N VAL A 368 22.56 -18.21 -2.37
CA VAL A 368 23.07 -18.24 -3.75
C VAL A 368 23.81 -19.55 -4.04
N ALA A 369 24.63 -20.04 -3.12
CA ALA A 369 25.39 -21.27 -3.29
C ALA A 369 24.50 -22.53 -3.35
N GLU A 370 23.37 -22.51 -2.62
CA GLU A 370 22.43 -23.62 -2.53
C GLU A 370 21.24 -23.48 -3.51
N PHE A 371 21.18 -22.40 -4.28
CA PHE A 371 20.06 -22.11 -5.18
C PHE A 371 19.87 -23.22 -6.20
N LYS A 372 18.65 -23.78 -6.22
CA LYS A 372 18.21 -24.78 -7.19
C LYS A 372 17.03 -24.24 -7.97
N SER A 373 17.22 -24.11 -9.28
CA SER A 373 16.15 -23.70 -10.19
C SER A 373 14.92 -24.60 -10.00
N PRO A 374 13.73 -24.03 -9.77
CA PRO A 374 12.49 -24.80 -9.71
C PRO A 374 12.01 -25.21 -11.11
N CYS A 375 12.67 -24.77 -12.19
CA CYS A 375 12.24 -24.97 -13.57
C CYS A 375 13.03 -26.11 -14.25
N MET A 376 12.90 -27.33 -13.72
CA MET A 376 13.62 -28.49 -14.27
C MET A 376 13.08 -28.92 -15.64
N PRO A 377 13.90 -29.51 -16.54
CA PRO A 377 13.45 -30.05 -17.81
C PRO A 377 12.28 -31.03 -17.62
N GLY A 378 11.15 -30.76 -18.29
CA GLY A 378 9.92 -31.54 -18.17
C GLY A 378 8.93 -31.04 -17.11
N GLN A 379 9.33 -30.13 -16.21
CA GLN A 379 8.41 -29.43 -15.32
C GLN A 379 7.91 -28.15 -16.00
N LYS A 380 6.59 -27.96 -16.05
CA LYS A 380 5.96 -26.77 -16.64
C LYS A 380 5.92 -25.58 -15.67
N LYS A 381 6.94 -25.43 -14.81
CA LYS A 381 6.99 -24.29 -13.89
C LYS A 381 7.45 -23.03 -14.62
N LYS A 382 6.72 -21.94 -14.42
CA LYS A 382 6.90 -20.64 -15.09
C LYS A 382 7.20 -19.57 -14.04
N SER A 383 8.21 -18.74 -14.24
CA SER A 383 8.48 -17.59 -13.38
C SER A 383 7.45 -16.47 -13.57
N SER A 384 7.32 -15.58 -12.59
CA SER A 384 6.47 -14.40 -12.71
C SER A 384 6.87 -13.51 -13.89
N LYS A 385 8.18 -13.42 -14.17
CA LYS A 385 8.70 -12.76 -15.38
C LYS A 385 8.19 -13.41 -16.66
N PHE A 386 8.18 -14.74 -16.72
CA PHE A 386 7.63 -15.47 -17.87
C PHE A 386 6.12 -15.25 -18.01
N VAL A 387 5.36 -15.34 -16.91
CA VAL A 387 3.91 -15.08 -16.90
C VAL A 387 3.61 -13.66 -17.39
N LYS A 388 4.33 -12.65 -16.89
CA LYS A 388 4.22 -11.27 -17.38
C LYS A 388 4.52 -11.17 -18.89
N SER A 389 5.50 -11.92 -19.40
CA SER A 389 5.84 -11.91 -20.82
C SER A 389 4.71 -12.43 -21.74
N MET A 390 3.85 -13.33 -21.25
CA MET A 390 2.68 -13.83 -22.00
C MET A 390 1.73 -12.71 -22.40
N ASN A 391 1.65 -11.63 -21.61
CA ASN A 391 0.82 -10.48 -21.93
C ASN A 391 1.28 -9.72 -23.18
N ARG A 392 2.51 -9.93 -23.66
CA ARG A 392 3.00 -9.42 -24.95
C ARG A 392 2.71 -10.36 -26.11
N GLN A 393 2.33 -11.61 -25.81
CA GLN A 393 2.13 -12.70 -26.77
C GLN A 393 0.78 -13.39 -26.52
N LYS A 394 -0.28 -12.60 -26.27
CA LYS A 394 -1.58 -13.12 -25.81
C LYS A 394 -2.23 -14.12 -26.78
N PHE A 395 -1.85 -14.10 -28.05
CA PHE A 395 -2.39 -14.98 -29.10
C PHE A 395 -1.64 -16.31 -29.24
N GLU A 396 -0.58 -16.54 -28.47
CA GLU A 396 0.09 -17.84 -28.40
C GLU A 396 -0.83 -18.83 -27.65
N THR A 397 -1.38 -19.79 -28.41
CA THR A 397 -2.43 -20.69 -27.93
C THR A 397 -1.96 -21.62 -26.81
N THR A 398 -0.66 -21.88 -26.74
CA THR A 398 -0.08 -22.66 -25.63
C THR A 398 -0.19 -21.97 -24.26
N TYR A 399 -0.49 -20.66 -24.22
CA TYR A 399 -0.70 -19.92 -22.97
C TYR A 399 -2.16 -19.91 -22.50
N HIS A 400 -3.12 -20.23 -23.37
CA HIS A 400 -4.56 -20.09 -23.09
C HIS A 400 -5.08 -21.06 -22.04
N GLN A 401 -4.42 -22.22 -21.90
CA GLN A 401 -4.70 -23.16 -20.82
C GLN A 401 -4.04 -22.68 -19.52
N TRP A 402 -4.84 -22.63 -18.45
CA TRP A 402 -4.31 -22.38 -17.10
C TRP A 402 -3.28 -23.45 -16.74
N SER A 403 -2.25 -23.06 -16.00
CA SER A 403 -1.20 -23.96 -15.52
C SER A 403 -1.08 -23.89 -14.00
N ASP A 404 -0.08 -24.55 -13.40
CA ASP A 404 0.13 -24.47 -11.96
C ASP A 404 0.54 -23.06 -11.48
N ASP A 405 1.11 -22.24 -12.37
CA ASP A 405 1.66 -20.92 -12.02
C ASP A 405 0.81 -19.76 -12.51
N HIS A 406 -0.01 -19.95 -13.54
CA HIS A 406 -0.72 -18.84 -14.18
C HIS A 406 -2.18 -19.16 -14.47
N PHE A 407 -2.96 -18.10 -14.50
CA PHE A 407 -4.34 -18.12 -14.97
C PHE A 407 -4.67 -16.81 -15.69
N THR A 408 -5.87 -16.73 -16.25
CA THR A 408 -6.30 -15.56 -17.03
C THR A 408 -7.36 -14.80 -16.26
N VAL A 409 -7.23 -13.47 -16.24
CA VAL A 409 -8.27 -12.54 -15.78
C VAL A 409 -8.76 -11.69 -16.95
N CYS A 410 -10.02 -11.33 -16.86
CA CYS A 410 -10.74 -10.54 -17.84
C CYS A 410 -11.41 -9.34 -17.15
N ASN A 411 -11.33 -8.18 -17.79
CA ASN A 411 -11.98 -6.96 -17.35
C ASN A 411 -13.26 -6.72 -18.17
N ASP A 412 -14.43 -6.69 -17.52
CA ASP A 412 -15.70 -6.41 -18.20
C ASP A 412 -16.63 -5.53 -17.35
N ASP A 413 -16.64 -4.23 -17.65
CA ASP A 413 -17.54 -3.23 -17.05
C ASP A 413 -19.01 -3.61 -17.19
N SER A 414 -19.38 -4.32 -18.28
CA SER A 414 -20.77 -4.70 -18.52
C SER A 414 -21.26 -5.79 -17.57
N THR A 415 -20.36 -6.64 -17.06
CA THR A 415 -20.70 -7.71 -16.12
C THR A 415 -21.09 -7.17 -14.76
N VAL A 416 -20.41 -6.13 -14.26
CA VAL A 416 -20.77 -5.49 -12.97
C VAL A 416 -22.18 -4.90 -13.04
N LYS A 417 -22.49 -4.19 -14.13
CA LYS A 417 -23.83 -3.63 -14.35
C LYS A 417 -24.89 -4.73 -14.48
N TRP A 418 -24.58 -5.80 -15.19
CA TRP A 418 -25.50 -6.93 -15.38
C TRP A 418 -25.78 -7.70 -14.09
N LEU A 419 -24.76 -7.99 -13.28
CA LEU A 419 -24.92 -8.66 -11.99
C LEU A 419 -25.79 -7.83 -11.04
N ARG A 420 -25.60 -6.52 -11.01
CA ARG A 420 -26.44 -5.60 -10.24
C ARG A 420 -27.91 -5.66 -10.69
N LEU A 421 -28.14 -5.61 -12.00
CA LEU A 421 -29.50 -5.71 -12.56
C LEU A 421 -30.15 -7.07 -12.26
N LEU A 422 -29.40 -8.17 -12.27
CA LEU A 422 -29.92 -9.49 -11.92
C LEU A 422 -30.27 -9.64 -10.44
N GLY A 423 -29.41 -9.12 -9.56
CA GLY A 423 -29.66 -9.14 -8.11
C GLY A 423 -30.92 -8.34 -7.74
N GLU A 424 -31.18 -7.23 -8.44
CA GLU A 424 -32.38 -6.41 -8.26
C GLU A 424 -33.64 -7.04 -8.90
N ALA A 425 -33.50 -7.81 -9.99
CA ALA A 425 -34.64 -8.28 -10.80
C ALA A 425 -35.16 -9.69 -10.48
N SER A 426 -34.44 -10.53 -9.72
CA SER A 426 -34.89 -11.93 -9.49
C SER A 426 -34.38 -12.54 -8.18
N PRO A 427 -35.12 -12.38 -7.07
CA PRO A 427 -34.83 -13.03 -5.78
C PRO A 427 -34.82 -14.58 -5.81
N GLY A 428 -35.26 -15.19 -6.93
CA GLY A 428 -35.38 -16.64 -7.11
C GLY A 428 -34.24 -17.30 -7.91
N LEU A 429 -33.17 -16.58 -8.27
CA LEU A 429 -32.08 -17.11 -9.09
C LEU A 429 -31.10 -18.06 -8.35
N LYS A 430 -31.55 -18.69 -7.26
CA LYS A 430 -30.74 -19.59 -6.41
C LYS A 430 -30.29 -20.87 -7.13
N ASP A 431 -31.01 -21.24 -8.19
CA ASP A 431 -30.79 -22.47 -8.95
C ASP A 431 -30.43 -22.19 -10.42
N ALA A 432 -29.72 -21.09 -10.73
CA ALA A 432 -29.10 -20.93 -12.04
C ALA A 432 -27.95 -21.96 -12.17
N VAL A 433 -28.34 -23.21 -12.42
CA VAL A 433 -27.45 -24.34 -12.64
C VAL A 433 -26.50 -23.97 -13.75
N VAL A 434 -25.20 -24.05 -13.45
CA VAL A 434 -24.15 -24.13 -14.46
C VAL A 434 -24.52 -25.32 -15.35
N ALA A 435 -25.25 -25.07 -16.44
CA ALA A 435 -25.35 -26.05 -17.51
C ALA A 435 -23.90 -26.39 -17.86
N PRO A 436 -23.47 -27.68 -17.85
CA PRO A 436 -22.07 -28.05 -18.05
C PRO A 436 -21.55 -27.48 -19.37
N TYR A 437 -20.96 -26.28 -19.30
CA TYR A 437 -20.42 -25.61 -20.47
C TYR A 437 -18.97 -26.04 -20.53
N HIS A 438 -18.65 -26.92 -21.49
CA HIS A 438 -17.28 -27.40 -21.72
C HIS A 438 -16.64 -28.12 -20.51
N GLY A 439 -17.42 -28.83 -19.68
CA GLY A 439 -16.88 -29.63 -18.57
C GLY A 439 -16.44 -28.82 -17.34
N ILE A 440 -16.79 -27.53 -17.27
CA ILE A 440 -16.60 -26.71 -16.06
C ILE A 440 -17.61 -27.15 -15.00
N THR A 441 -17.12 -27.57 -13.84
CA THR A 441 -17.94 -27.93 -12.68
C THR A 441 -17.98 -26.77 -11.67
N LYS A 442 -18.89 -26.86 -10.69
CA LYS A 442 -18.96 -25.93 -9.54
C LYS A 442 -17.68 -25.85 -8.71
N ASP A 443 -16.84 -26.88 -8.81
CA ASP A 443 -15.58 -27.00 -8.07
C ASP A 443 -14.40 -26.41 -8.85
N HIS A 444 -14.65 -25.82 -10.03
CA HIS A 444 -13.60 -25.19 -10.82
C HIS A 444 -12.97 -24.02 -10.03
N LEU A 445 -11.64 -23.97 -9.99
CA LEU A 445 -10.87 -22.97 -9.24
C LEU A 445 -11.31 -21.53 -9.53
N GLY A 446 -11.75 -21.24 -10.76
CA GLY A 446 -12.24 -19.92 -11.16
C GLY A 446 -13.45 -19.40 -10.35
N PHE A 447 -14.26 -20.26 -9.73
CA PHE A 447 -15.30 -19.81 -8.80
C PHE A 447 -14.77 -19.56 -7.39
N ASN A 448 -13.67 -20.23 -7.04
CA ASN A 448 -13.10 -20.16 -5.72
C ASN A 448 -12.03 -19.10 -5.59
N ILE A 449 -11.62 -18.39 -6.64
CA ILE A 449 -10.75 -17.21 -6.49
C ILE A 449 -11.61 -16.04 -6.00
N SER A 450 -11.12 -15.25 -5.06
CA SER A 450 -11.86 -14.12 -4.49
C SER A 450 -11.48 -12.84 -5.18
N TYR A 451 -12.46 -11.94 -5.31
CA TYR A 451 -12.28 -10.63 -5.93
C TYR A 451 -13.06 -9.63 -5.07
N PRO A 452 -12.41 -9.06 -4.05
CA PRO A 452 -13.14 -8.21 -3.09
C PRO A 452 -13.71 -6.95 -3.75
N THR A 453 -13.10 -6.44 -4.83
CA THR A 453 -13.48 -5.13 -5.40
C THR A 453 -13.10 -4.89 -6.87
N SER A 454 -12.36 -5.78 -7.53
CA SER A 454 -11.81 -5.52 -8.87
C SER A 454 -12.80 -5.83 -10.00
N ARG A 455 -12.78 -5.00 -11.05
CA ARG A 455 -13.45 -5.30 -12.35
C ARG A 455 -12.83 -6.51 -13.08
N ARG A 456 -11.67 -6.98 -12.60
CA ARG A 456 -10.96 -8.16 -13.07
C ARG A 456 -11.61 -9.41 -12.48
N ARG A 457 -12.00 -10.34 -13.34
CA ARG A 457 -12.61 -11.63 -13.00
C ARG A 457 -11.86 -12.74 -13.72
N PRO A 458 -11.67 -13.93 -13.16
CA PRO A 458 -11.01 -15.01 -13.85
C PRO A 458 -11.84 -15.42 -15.04
N CYS A 459 -11.15 -15.91 -16.06
CA CYS A 459 -11.78 -16.34 -17.28
C CYS A 459 -11.00 -17.45 -17.98
N LEU A 460 -11.71 -18.27 -18.74
CA LEU A 460 -11.11 -19.21 -19.68
C LEU A 460 -11.15 -18.61 -21.08
N ILE A 461 -10.04 -18.71 -21.81
CA ILE A 461 -10.01 -18.42 -23.24
C ILE A 461 -10.51 -19.67 -23.97
N LEU A 462 -11.60 -19.54 -24.71
CA LEU A 462 -12.18 -20.61 -25.52
C LEU A 462 -11.57 -20.59 -26.93
N ASN A 463 -11.49 -19.40 -27.53
CA ASN A 463 -10.90 -19.17 -28.85
C ASN A 463 -10.21 -17.80 -28.88
N SER A 464 -9.29 -17.62 -29.82
CA SER A 464 -8.64 -16.34 -30.08
C SER A 464 -8.78 -15.94 -31.54
N PHE A 465 -8.95 -14.65 -31.78
CA PHE A 465 -9.15 -14.03 -33.10
C PHE A 465 -8.10 -12.92 -33.30
N PRO A 466 -6.85 -13.28 -33.66
CA PRO A 466 -5.75 -12.31 -33.81
C PRO A 466 -6.08 -11.16 -34.76
N GLU A 467 -6.79 -11.44 -35.85
CA GLU A 467 -7.25 -10.50 -36.87
C GLU A 467 -8.22 -9.44 -36.33
N HIS A 468 -8.92 -9.75 -35.24
CA HIS A 468 -9.88 -8.86 -34.58
C HIS A 468 -9.36 -8.31 -33.25
N LEU A 469 -8.13 -8.68 -32.87
CA LEU A 469 -7.55 -8.41 -31.56
C LEU A 469 -8.52 -8.78 -30.41
N ALA A 470 -9.19 -9.93 -30.54
CA ALA A 470 -10.28 -10.34 -29.67
C ALA A 470 -10.20 -11.82 -29.29
N PHE A 471 -10.94 -12.18 -28.25
CA PHE A 471 -11.03 -13.54 -27.71
C PHE A 471 -12.49 -13.90 -27.40
N ASP A 472 -12.83 -15.16 -27.59
CA ASP A 472 -14.04 -15.77 -27.04
C ASP A 472 -13.68 -16.30 -25.64
N VAL A 473 -14.31 -15.75 -24.61
CA VAL A 473 -13.97 -16.09 -23.22
C VAL A 473 -15.19 -16.56 -22.43
N MET A 474 -14.91 -17.37 -21.41
CA MET A 474 -15.86 -17.72 -20.37
C MET A 474 -15.47 -17.03 -19.06
N LEU A 475 -16.27 -16.10 -18.58
CA LEU A 475 -16.05 -15.42 -17.30
C LEU A 475 -16.62 -16.25 -16.14
N PHE A 476 -15.86 -16.33 -15.05
CA PHE A 476 -16.36 -16.78 -13.75
C PHE A 476 -16.92 -15.58 -12.98
N ALA A 477 -18.19 -15.66 -12.59
CA ALA A 477 -18.83 -14.67 -11.75
C ALA A 477 -19.34 -15.33 -10.47
N THR A 478 -18.87 -14.83 -9.33
CA THR A 478 -19.43 -15.11 -8.01
C THR A 478 -19.89 -13.80 -7.40
N GLY A 479 -20.93 -13.85 -6.58
CA GLY A 479 -21.39 -12.68 -5.86
C GLY A 479 -21.83 -13.03 -4.46
N ASP A 480 -21.41 -12.16 -3.53
CA ASP A 480 -21.97 -12.04 -2.20
C ASP A 480 -23.05 -10.97 -2.28
N THR A 481 -24.33 -11.36 -2.36
CA THR A 481 -25.40 -10.41 -2.03
C THR A 481 -25.58 -10.39 -0.52
N PHE A 482 -25.63 -9.17 0.04
CA PHE A 482 -25.93 -8.92 1.45
C PHE A 482 -27.04 -9.87 1.96
N GLU A 483 -26.68 -10.69 2.95
CA GLU A 483 -27.54 -11.52 3.81
C GLU A 483 -27.88 -12.96 3.43
N SER A 484 -27.60 -13.49 2.23
CA SER A 484 -27.41 -14.96 2.04
C SER A 484 -27.31 -15.37 0.57
N HIS A 485 -26.47 -16.38 0.33
CA HIS A 485 -26.30 -17.26 -0.85
C HIS A 485 -25.16 -16.89 -1.82
N ASP A 486 -24.16 -17.79 -1.87
CA ASP A 486 -23.14 -17.86 -2.91
C ASP A 486 -23.80 -18.30 -4.23
N PHE A 487 -23.81 -17.45 -5.25
CA PHE A 487 -24.13 -17.89 -6.61
C PHE A 487 -22.86 -18.04 -7.44
N GLN A 488 -22.86 -19.03 -8.33
CA GLN A 488 -21.80 -19.27 -9.31
C GLN A 488 -22.39 -19.16 -10.72
N LEU A 489 -21.92 -18.19 -11.49
CA LEU A 489 -22.38 -17.91 -12.85
C LEU A 489 -21.24 -17.99 -13.86
N LEU A 490 -21.55 -18.56 -15.02
CA LEU A 490 -20.69 -18.51 -16.20
C LEU A 490 -21.29 -17.56 -17.23
N LYS A 491 -20.47 -16.62 -17.72
CA LYS A 491 -20.87 -15.70 -18.81
C LYS A 491 -19.90 -15.85 -19.97
N ARG A 492 -20.41 -16.30 -21.12
CA ARG A 492 -19.65 -16.28 -22.37
C ARG A 492 -19.61 -14.86 -22.94
N ILE A 493 -18.43 -14.41 -23.33
CA ILE A 493 -18.23 -13.17 -24.10
C ILE A 493 -17.53 -13.56 -25.41
N PRO A 494 -18.26 -13.63 -26.53
CA PRO A 494 -17.72 -14.17 -27.78
C PRO A 494 -16.66 -13.29 -28.44
N SER A 495 -16.55 -12.02 -28.03
CA SER A 495 -15.58 -11.07 -28.57
C SER A 495 -15.18 -10.05 -27.50
N LEU A 496 -14.29 -10.46 -26.60
CA LEU A 496 -13.62 -9.59 -25.64
C LEU A 496 -12.30 -9.09 -26.23
N ARG A 497 -12.07 -7.78 -26.22
CA ARG A 497 -10.83 -7.19 -26.72
C ARG A 497 -9.61 -7.67 -25.94
N ALA A 498 -8.49 -7.85 -26.63
CA ALA A 498 -7.22 -8.29 -26.06
C ALA A 498 -6.69 -7.40 -24.92
N GLU A 499 -7.02 -6.11 -24.93
CA GLU A 499 -6.68 -5.15 -23.87
C GLU A 499 -7.37 -5.45 -22.54
N ASN A 500 -8.50 -6.17 -22.57
CA ASN A 500 -9.28 -6.55 -21.40
C ASN A 500 -8.93 -7.94 -20.86
N ILE A 501 -7.87 -8.58 -21.35
CA ILE A 501 -7.43 -9.91 -20.91
C ILE A 501 -6.02 -9.80 -20.36
N GLU A 502 -5.73 -10.47 -19.26
CA GLU A 502 -4.38 -10.50 -18.69
C GLU A 502 -4.05 -11.89 -18.17
N PHE A 503 -2.84 -12.35 -18.46
CA PHE A 503 -2.24 -13.52 -17.82
C PHE A 503 -1.55 -13.06 -16.54
N ILE A 504 -1.89 -13.66 -15.42
CA ILE A 504 -1.30 -13.33 -14.12
C ILE A 504 -0.92 -14.58 -13.37
N ASP A 505 -0.02 -14.42 -12.39
CA ASP A 505 0.35 -15.47 -11.47
C ASP A 505 -0.89 -15.94 -10.70
N LYS A 506 -0.98 -17.25 -10.47
CA LYS A 506 -1.99 -17.81 -9.57
C LYS A 506 -1.73 -17.32 -8.13
N PRO A 507 -2.78 -17.23 -7.29
CA PRO A 507 -2.63 -17.00 -5.86
C PRO A 507 -1.48 -17.80 -5.24
N PHE A 508 -0.57 -17.10 -4.56
CA PHE A 508 0.64 -17.64 -3.95
C PHE A 508 1.63 -18.37 -4.89
N ARG A 509 1.54 -18.15 -6.21
CA ARG A 509 2.46 -18.76 -7.19
C ARG A 509 3.45 -17.76 -7.79
N SER A 510 3.31 -16.48 -7.46
CA SER A 510 4.30 -15.47 -7.83
C SER A 510 5.67 -15.78 -7.21
N ASP A 511 6.73 -15.23 -7.79
CA ASP A 511 8.09 -15.43 -7.30
C ASP A 511 8.24 -14.90 -5.85
N MET A 512 7.43 -13.90 -5.45
CA MET A 512 7.35 -13.40 -4.08
C MET A 512 6.79 -14.40 -3.05
N PHE A 513 6.16 -15.49 -3.49
CA PHE A 513 5.72 -16.59 -2.60
C PHE A 513 6.47 -17.88 -2.85
N TRP A 514 7.51 -17.87 -3.69
CA TRP A 514 8.28 -19.07 -3.97
C TRP A 514 9.04 -19.56 -2.72
N PRO A 515 8.93 -20.85 -2.32
CA PRO A 515 9.59 -21.40 -1.13
C PRO A 515 11.10 -21.24 -1.10
N GLY A 516 11.72 -21.24 -2.28
CA GLY A 516 13.16 -21.04 -2.40
C GLY A 516 13.58 -19.58 -2.46
N ALA A 517 12.67 -18.61 -2.32
CA ALA A 517 13.02 -17.19 -2.36
C ALA A 517 13.72 -16.75 -1.07
N PHE A 518 14.68 -15.83 -1.19
CA PHE A 518 15.50 -15.37 -0.06
C PHE A 518 14.68 -14.57 0.97
N ARG A 519 14.77 -14.93 2.25
CA ARG A 519 14.06 -14.27 3.35
C ARG A 519 15.00 -13.95 4.52
N HIS A 520 15.27 -12.67 4.76
CA HIS A 520 16.10 -12.23 5.88
C HIS A 520 15.86 -10.75 6.21
N ALA A 521 15.68 -10.44 7.48
CA ALA A 521 15.59 -9.05 7.97
C ALA A 521 16.98 -8.39 8.04
N MET A 522 17.01 -7.07 8.16
CA MET A 522 18.23 -6.27 8.17
C MET A 522 18.67 -5.99 9.61
N LYS A 523 19.92 -6.27 9.97
CA LYS A 523 20.40 -6.06 11.34
C LYS A 523 20.57 -4.58 11.66
N ILE A 524 20.04 -4.13 12.81
CA ILE A 524 20.44 -2.89 13.47
C ILE A 524 21.75 -3.18 14.21
N PRO A 525 22.83 -2.41 13.97
CA PRO A 525 24.11 -2.60 14.66
C PRO A 525 24.00 -2.57 16.19
N ASP A 526 24.84 -3.35 16.86
CA ASP A 526 24.83 -3.51 18.33
C ASP A 526 25.07 -2.19 19.09
N ASP A 527 25.80 -1.25 18.51
CA ASP A 527 26.07 0.09 19.06
C ASP A 527 24.90 1.07 18.86
N VAL A 528 23.96 0.74 17.98
CA VAL A 528 22.74 1.50 17.74
C VAL A 528 21.57 0.89 18.51
N PHE A 529 21.48 -0.43 18.61
CA PHE A 529 20.33 -1.11 19.20
C PHE A 529 20.28 -0.96 20.74
N PRO A 530 19.16 -0.52 21.35
CA PRO A 530 19.07 -0.38 22.80
C PRO A 530 19.26 -1.72 23.53
N VAL A 531 20.19 -1.77 24.47
CA VAL A 531 20.53 -3.02 25.19
C VAL A 531 19.32 -3.58 25.96
N HIS A 532 18.48 -2.72 26.53
CA HIS A 532 17.28 -3.10 27.27
C HIS A 532 16.12 -3.56 26.37
N TRP A 533 16.30 -3.56 25.05
CA TRP A 533 15.38 -4.21 24.10
C TRP A 533 15.84 -5.58 23.65
N LYS A 534 17.03 -6.02 24.07
CA LYS A 534 17.42 -7.41 23.86
C LYS A 534 16.58 -8.27 24.79
N ASP A 535 16.01 -9.34 24.25
CA ASP A 535 15.30 -10.31 25.08
C ASP A 535 16.27 -10.86 26.12
N VAL A 536 15.84 -10.87 27.37
CA VAL A 536 16.61 -11.51 28.42
C VAL A 536 16.66 -12.99 28.08
N VAL A 537 17.86 -13.52 27.86
CA VAL A 537 18.06 -14.97 27.82
C VAL A 537 17.91 -15.43 29.26
N ASP A 538 16.73 -15.93 29.63
CA ASP A 538 16.53 -16.65 30.88
C ASP A 538 17.41 -17.91 30.95
#